data_AF-A0A927I3C3-F1
#
_entry.id   AF-A0A927I3C3-F1
#
_cell.length_a   1.000
_cell.length_b   1.000
_cell.length_c   1.000
_cell.angle_alpha   90.00
_cell.angle_beta   90.00
_cell.angle_gamma   90.00
#
_symmetry.space_group_name_H-M   'P 1'
#
loop_
_entity.id
_entity.type
_entity.pdbx_description
1 polymer ?
#
loop_
_entity_poly.entity_id
_entity_poly.type
_entity_poly.pdbx_seq_one_letter_code
_entity_poly.pdbx_strand_id
1 'polypeptide(L)' 'MTVTWSDLTDEERTALKRMNRGPYPSLSKALAERLIFLGLAEERASGIGINRTGRELVIATLLGARSDLL' A
#
# COMPACT_ATOMS: atom_id res chain seq x y z
N MET A 1 -3.29 -14.41 -7.42
CA MET A 1 -2.37 -14.70 -6.30
C MET A 1 -2.58 -13.65 -5.23
N THR A 2 -2.59 -14.02 -3.96
CA THR A 2 -2.75 -13.07 -2.85
C THR A 2 -1.38 -12.53 -2.47
N VAL A 3 -1.20 -11.21 -2.52
CA VAL A 3 0.05 -10.54 -2.12
C VAL A 3 0.08 -10.39 -0.60
N THR A 4 1.17 -10.82 0.04
CA THR A 4 1.40 -10.64 1.46
C THR A 4 2.38 -9.49 1.72
N TRP A 5 2.46 -9.02 2.97
CA TRP A 5 3.35 -7.91 3.33
C TRP A 5 4.82 -8.23 3.07
N SER A 6 5.20 -9.49 3.28
CA SER A 6 6.57 -10.00 3.11
C SER A 6 7.02 -10.01 1.64
N ASP A 7 6.08 -10.09 0.69
CA ASP A 7 6.35 -10.10 -0.75
C ASP A 7 6.70 -8.72 -1.30
N LEU A 8 6.38 -7.66 -0.56
CA LEU A 8 6.58 -6.28 -0.97
C LEU A 8 8.01 -5.80 -0.71
N THR A 9 8.51 -4.94 -1.59
CA THR A 9 9.74 -4.19 -1.34
C THR A 9 9.52 -3.12 -0.27
N ASP A 10 10.60 -2.61 0.32
CA ASP A 10 10.48 -1.54 1.32
C ASP A 10 9.91 -0.24 0.75
N GLU A 11 10.17 0.02 -0.54
CA GLU A 11 9.60 1.16 -1.25
C GLU A 11 8.08 1.01 -1.42
N GLU A 12 7.61 -0.17 -1.85
CA GLU A 12 6.18 -0.49 -1.99
C GLU A 12 5.45 -0.40 -0.63
N ARG A 13 6.05 -0.97 0.42
CA ARG A 13 5.54 -0.89 1.81
C ARG A 13 5.43 0.55 2.30
N THR A 14 6.45 1.36 2.03
CA THR A 14 6.48 2.77 2.42
C THR A 14 5.40 3.56 1.70
N ALA A 15 5.24 3.33 0.39
CA ALA A 15 4.20 3.97 -0.41
C ALA A 15 2.80 3.61 0.09
N LEU A 16 2.51 2.34 0.35
CA LEU A 16 1.20 1.92 0.87
C LEU A 16 0.91 2.56 2.24
N LYS A 17 1.88 2.57 3.16
CA LYS A 17 1.74 3.26 4.45
C LYS A 17 1.47 4.76 4.28
N ARG A 18 2.13 5.41 3.32
CA ARG A 18 1.93 6.85 3.04
C ARG A 18 0.54 7.11 2.44
N MET A 19 0.15 6.34 1.43
CA MET A 19 -1.14 6.45 0.75
C MET A 19 -2.32 6.15 1.70
N ASN A 20 -2.12 5.26 2.68
CA ASN A 20 -3.12 4.98 3.72
C ASN A 20 -3.37 6.19 4.65
N ARG A 21 -2.44 7.16 4.71
CA ARG A 21 -2.57 8.40 5.50
C ARG A 21 -3.14 9.56 4.70
N GLY A 22 -3.30 9.43 3.38
CA GLY A 22 -3.79 10.48 2.49
C GLY A 22 -3.04 10.54 1.15
N PRO A 23 -3.25 11.61 0.36
CA PRO A 23 -2.62 11.77 -0.94
C PRO A 23 -1.09 11.66 -0.89
N TYR A 24 -0.49 11.09 -1.95
CA TYR A 24 0.95 10.94 -2.08
C TYR A 24 1.48 11.61 -3.37
N PRO A 25 1.69 12.94 -3.37
CA PRO A 25 2.06 13.68 -4.57
C PRO A 25 3.40 13.28 -5.20
N SER A 26 4.35 12.77 -4.41
CA SER A 26 5.66 12.32 -4.89
C SER A 26 5.72 10.82 -5.21
N LEU A 27 4.56 10.15 -5.35
CA LEU A 27 4.51 8.78 -5.83
C LEU A 27 5.01 8.72 -7.28
N SER A 28 6.08 7.96 -7.52
CA SER A 28 6.61 7.80 -8.88
C SER A 28 5.64 7.01 -9.75
N LYS A 29 5.65 7.27 -11.06
CA LYS A 29 4.80 6.56 -12.03
C LYS A 29 5.05 5.05 -12.00
N ALA A 30 6.31 4.62 -11.97
CA ALA A 30 6.68 3.22 -11.92
C ALA A 30 6.15 2.52 -10.66
N LEU A 31 6.22 3.19 -9.50
CA LEU A 31 5.71 2.63 -8.25
C LEU A 31 4.18 2.58 -8.24
N ALA A 32 3.51 3.59 -8.80
CA ALA A 32 2.06 3.57 -8.98
C ALA A 32 1.61 2.39 -9.86
N GLU A 33 2.21 2.22 -11.04
CA GLU A 33 1.92 1.12 -11.97
C GLU A 33 2.16 -0.24 -11.30
N ARG A 34 3.25 -0.37 -10.55
CA ARG A 34 3.57 -1.57 -9.79
C ARG A 34 2.50 -1.89 -8.74
N LEU A 35 2.07 -0.91 -7.93
CA LEU A 35 1.04 -1.12 -6.91
C LEU A 35 -0.35 -1.42 -7.50
N ILE A 36 -0.66 -0.86 -8.67
CA ILE A 36 -1.87 -1.19 -9.42
C ILE A 36 -1.79 -2.62 -9.95
N PHE A 37 -0.66 -3.01 -10.53
CA PHE A 37 -0.42 -4.38 -11.01
C PHE A 37 -0.56 -5.41 -9.88
N LEU A 38 -0.10 -5.08 -8.68
CA LEU A 38 -0.26 -5.92 -7.49
C LEU A 38 -1.69 -5.92 -6.93
N GLY A 39 -2.60 -5.09 -7.46
CA GLY A 39 -3.98 -4.98 -7.00
C GLY A 39 -4.14 -4.28 -5.65
N LEU A 40 -3.16 -3.45 -5.24
CA LEU A 40 -3.15 -2.75 -3.95
C LEU A 40 -3.47 -1.24 -4.08
N ALA A 41 -3.36 -0.72 -5.29
CA ALA A 41 -3.75 0.64 -5.65
C ALA A 41 -4.67 0.63 -6.88
N GLU A 42 -5.33 1.76 -7.14
CA GLU A 42 -6.16 1.95 -8.32
C GLU A 42 -6.08 3.40 -8.82
N GLU A 43 -6.26 3.57 -10.12
CA GLU A 43 -6.41 4.87 -10.73
C GLU A 43 -7.84 5.39 -10.55
N ARG A 44 -7.98 6.67 -10.21
CA ARG A 44 -9.25 7.36 -10.00
C ARG A 44 -9.19 8.73 -10.67
N ALA A 45 -10.35 9.37 -10.81
CA ALA A 45 -10.43 10.75 -11.32
C ALA A 45 -9.56 11.75 -10.51
N SER A 46 -9.36 11.50 -9.22
CA SER A 46 -8.52 12.32 -8.33
C SER A 46 -7.04 11.90 -8.31
N GLY A 47 -6.61 10.98 -9.17
CA GLY A 47 -5.27 10.40 -9.19
C GLY A 47 -5.19 9.01 -8.55
N ILE A 48 -3.97 8.50 -8.40
CA ILE A 48 -3.70 7.16 -7.88
C ILE A 48 -3.92 7.11 -6.38
N GLY A 49 -4.72 6.13 -5.92
CA GLY A 49 -5.04 5.95 -4.52
C GLY A 49 -4.93 4.49 -4.09
N ILE A 50 -4.73 4.27 -2.79
CA ILE A 50 -4.77 2.94 -2.20
C ILE A 50 -6.22 2.43 -2.28
N ASN A 51 -6.40 1.17 -2.68
CA ASN A 51 -7.71 0.54 -2.75
C ASN A 51 -8.04 -0.17 -1.43
N ARG A 52 -9.17 -0.88 -1.38
CA ARG A 52 -9.58 -1.61 -0.16
C ARG A 52 -8.55 -2.67 0.25
N THR A 53 -8.14 -3.51 -0.68
CA THR A 53 -7.15 -4.59 -0.45
C THR A 53 -5.84 -4.05 0.10
N GLY A 54 -5.31 -2.98 -0.50
CA GLY A 54 -4.10 -2.33 -0.01
C GLY A 54 -4.23 -1.79 1.41
N ARG A 55 -5.37 -1.17 1.75
CA ARG A 55 -5.63 -0.67 3.10
C ARG A 55 -5.70 -1.80 4.13
N GLU A 56 -6.42 -2.87 3.80
CA GLU A 56 -6.55 -4.04 4.67
C GLU A 56 -5.18 -4.67 4.94
N LEU A 57 -4.34 -4.79 3.92
CA LEU A 57 -2.97 -5.29 4.07
C LEU A 57 -2.12 -4.42 5.00
N VAL A 58 -2.15 -3.09 4.83
CA VAL A 58 -1.43 -2.15 5.71
C VAL A 58 -1.92 -2.25 7.16
N ILE A 59 -3.25 -2.28 7.37
CA ILE A 59 -3.85 -2.33 8.70
C ILE A 59 -3.47 -3.65 9.40
N ALA A 60 -3.59 -4.79 8.71
CA ALA A 60 -3.23 -6.09 9.27
C ALA A 60 -1.78 -6.11 9.76
N THR A 61 -0.84 -5.56 8.97
CA THR A 61 0.56 -5.45 9.37
C THR A 61 0.76 -4.53 10.57
N LEU A 62 0.14 -3.34 10.59
CA LEU A 62 0.30 -2.39 11.70
C LEU A 62 -0.29 -2.93 13.01
N LEU A 63 -1.40 -3.66 12.94
CA LEU A 63 -2.00 -4.29 14.11
C LEU A 63 -1.17 -5.48 14.60
N GLY A 64 -0.66 -6.33 13.70
CA GLY A 64 0.23 -7.44 14.05
C GLY A 64 1.49 -6.95 14.75
N ALA A 65 2.17 -5.94 14.19
CA ALA A 65 3.36 -5.34 14.80
C ALA A 65 3.09 -4.74 16.18
N ARG A 66 1.86 -4.28 16.46
CA ARG A 66 1.48 -3.78 17.79
C ARG A 66 1.27 -4.91 18.79
N SER A 67 0.73 -6.05 18.35
CA SER A 67 0.55 -7.22 19.20
C SER A 67 1.89 -7.86 19.60
N ASP A 68 2.91 -7.81 18.73
CA ASP A 68 4.25 -8.33 19.04
C ASP A 68 5.02 -7.49 20.08
N LEU A 69 4.53 -6.29 20.40
CA LEU A 69 5.13 -5.37 21.37
C LEU A 69 4.49 -5.47 22.77
N LEU A 70 3.49 -6.32 22.95
CA LEU A 70 2.75 -6.54 24.21
C LEU A 70 3.05 -7.93 24.78
#